data_AF-A0A4Q7FM58-F1
#
_entry.id   AF-A0A4Q7FM58-F1
#
_cell.length_a   1.000
_cell.length_b   1.000
_cell.length_c   1.000
_cell.angle_alpha   90.00
_cell.angle_beta   90.00
_cell.angle_gamma   90.00
#
_symmetry.space_group_name_H-M   'P 1'
#
loop_
_entity.id
_entity.type
_entity.pdbx_description
1 polymer ?
#
loop_
_entity_poly.entity_id
_entity_poly.type
_entity_poly.pdbx_seq_one_letter_code
_entity_poly.pdbx_strand_id
1 'polypeptide(L)'
;ASQLSDGASACVIMSDKIAARKGLKPLGIFRGFVAAGVEPDEMGVGPVAAIPRLLKRHNLKIDDIDLWELNEAYAVQVIYCRDKLGIDPEKLNVNGGSIAIGHPYGMTGSRLTGHLLIEGRRRKAKYGVVTMCIGGGMGAAGLFEIIH
;
A
#
# COMPACT_ATOMS: atom_id res chain seq x y z
N ALA A 1 -1.87 8.99 -16.67
CA ALA A 1 -1.11 9.52 -15.52
C ALA A 1 -2.10 9.98 -14.47
N SER A 2 -1.75 9.93 -13.18
CA SER A 2 -2.53 10.58 -12.13
C SER A 2 -2.49 12.10 -12.29
N GLN A 3 -3.54 12.78 -11.82
CA GLN A 3 -3.66 14.22 -11.89
C GLN A 3 -2.75 14.90 -10.83
N LEU A 4 -2.29 16.11 -11.14
CA LEU A 4 -1.76 17.02 -10.11
C LEU A 4 -2.93 17.41 -9.19
N SER A 5 -2.73 17.33 -7.89
CA SER A 5 -3.82 17.47 -6.93
C SER A 5 -3.31 17.98 -5.59
N ASP A 6 -4.20 18.63 -4.84
CA ASP A 6 -3.97 19.08 -3.47
C ASP A 6 -4.69 18.19 -2.47
N GLY A 7 -4.10 17.94 -1.30
CA GLY A 7 -4.76 17.18 -0.25
C GLY A 7 -3.87 16.88 0.96
N ALA A 8 -4.50 16.54 2.08
CA ALA A 8 -3.86 16.13 3.33
C ALA A 8 -4.49 14.84 3.87
N SER A 9 -3.70 14.05 4.60
CA SER A 9 -4.16 12.83 5.27
C SER A 9 -3.30 12.54 6.48
N ALA A 10 -3.90 12.04 7.55
CA ALA A 10 -3.22 11.76 8.82
C ALA A 10 -3.57 10.36 9.34
N CYS A 11 -2.56 9.69 9.90
CA CYS A 11 -2.70 8.42 10.60
C CYS A 11 -2.11 8.58 12.01
N VAL A 12 -2.82 8.10 13.03
CA VAL A 12 -2.30 8.07 14.41
C VAL A 12 -1.71 6.69 14.69
N ILE A 13 -0.43 6.65 15.05
CA ILE A 13 0.29 5.43 15.39
C ILE A 13 0.63 5.45 16.88
N MET A 14 0.45 4.32 17.55
CA MET A 14 0.80 4.13 18.95
C MET A 14 1.13 2.66 19.23
N SER A 15 1.71 2.37 20.39
CA SER A 15 1.89 0.99 20.82
C SER A 15 0.55 0.35 21.16
N ASP A 16 0.46 -0.96 20.91
CA ASP A 16 -0.65 -1.82 21.29
C ASP A 16 -0.99 -1.72 22.78
N LYS A 17 0.03 -1.68 23.65
CA LYS A 17 -0.12 -1.53 25.10
C LYS A 17 -0.80 -0.22 25.50
N ILE A 18 -0.46 0.88 24.83
CA ILE A 18 -1.09 2.19 25.10
C ILE A 18 -2.50 2.23 24.54
N ALA A 19 -2.72 1.70 23.34
CA ALA A 19 -4.06 1.59 22.74
C ALA A 19 -5.00 0.79 23.66
N ALA A 20 -4.55 -0.37 24.15
CA ALA A 20 -5.30 -1.21 25.08
C ALA A 20 -5.58 -0.50 26.41
N ARG A 21 -4.56 0.15 27.02
CA ARG A 21 -4.74 0.91 28.26
C ARG A 21 -5.76 2.04 28.12
N LYS A 22 -5.84 2.67 26.95
CA LYS A 22 -6.78 3.74 26.63
C LYS A 22 -8.14 3.24 26.12
N GLY A 23 -8.35 1.92 25.99
CA GLY A 23 -9.58 1.34 25.44
C GLY A 23 -9.84 1.70 23.97
N LEU A 24 -8.78 2.02 23.21
CA LEU A 24 -8.89 2.36 21.80
C LEU A 24 -9.04 1.10 20.95
N LYS A 25 -9.74 1.24 19.83
CA LYS A 25 -9.93 0.18 18.83
C LYS A 25 -9.14 0.56 17.56
N PRO A 26 -7.89 0.06 17.40
CA PRO A 26 -7.09 0.37 16.22
C PRO A 26 -7.75 -0.18 14.96
N LEU A 27 -7.52 0.47 13.82
CA LEU A 27 -7.96 -0.04 12.51
C LEU A 27 -7.11 -1.23 12.05
N GLY A 28 -5.85 -1.28 12.47
CA GLY A 28 -4.92 -2.34 12.11
C GLY A 28 -3.56 -2.16 12.75
N ILE A 29 -2.65 -3.08 12.44
CA ILE A 29 -1.28 -3.17 12.94
C ILE A 29 -0.34 -2.99 11.76
N PHE A 30 0.58 -2.03 11.88
CA PHE A 30 1.70 -1.90 10.95
C PHE A 30 2.72 -3.01 11.22
N ARG A 31 2.80 -3.98 10.30
CA ARG A 31 3.65 -5.18 10.47
C ARG A 31 5.07 -4.98 9.97
N GLY A 32 5.26 -4.18 8.93
CA GLY A 32 6.59 -3.89 8.42
C GLY A 32 6.60 -3.05 7.15
N PHE A 33 7.79 -2.61 6.77
CA PHE A 33 8.02 -1.79 5.60
C PHE A 33 9.35 -2.12 4.93
N VAL A 34 9.37 -2.01 3.60
CA VAL A 34 10.57 -2.18 2.78
C VAL A 34 10.63 -1.06 1.75
N ALA A 35 11.82 -0.49 1.59
CA ALA A 35 12.20 0.25 0.40
C ALA A 35 13.22 -0.56 -0.42
N ALA A 36 13.17 -0.44 -1.74
CA ALA A 36 14.08 -1.08 -2.67
C ALA A 36 14.43 -0.12 -3.82
N GLY A 37 15.70 -0.11 -4.23
CA GLY A 37 16.15 0.61 -5.43
C GLY A 37 15.93 -0.20 -6.70
N VAL A 38 15.71 0.52 -7.79
CA VAL A 38 15.66 0.07 -9.20
C VAL A 38 16.39 1.11 -10.05
N GLU A 39 16.62 0.83 -11.33
CA GLU A 39 17.23 1.83 -12.21
C GLU A 39 16.34 3.10 -12.29
N PRO A 40 16.92 4.31 -12.26
CA PRO A 40 16.16 5.55 -12.21
C PRO A 40 15.22 5.78 -13.40
N ASP A 41 15.60 5.30 -14.58
CA ASP A 41 14.82 5.36 -15.82
C ASP A 41 13.61 4.40 -15.79
N GLU A 42 13.68 3.34 -15.00
CA GLU A 42 12.60 2.35 -14.80
C GLU A 42 11.83 2.57 -13.49
N MET A 43 11.88 3.74 -12.87
CA MET A 43 11.33 4.01 -11.52
C MET A 43 9.92 3.44 -11.24
N GLY A 44 9.07 3.34 -12.27
CA GLY A 44 7.72 2.78 -12.19
C GLY A 44 7.68 1.32 -11.70
N VAL A 45 8.75 0.56 -11.88
CA VAL A 45 8.83 -0.87 -11.51
C VAL A 45 9.22 -1.11 -10.05
N GLY A 46 9.49 -0.06 -9.28
CA GLY A 46 9.90 -0.14 -7.87
C GLY A 46 9.10 -1.14 -7.00
N PRO A 47 7.75 -1.22 -7.11
CA PRO A 47 6.95 -2.22 -6.38
C PRO A 47 7.38 -3.68 -6.61
N VAL A 48 7.83 -4.01 -7.83
CA VAL A 48 8.31 -5.36 -8.19
C VAL A 48 9.54 -5.75 -7.38
N ALA A 49 10.37 -4.79 -6.96
CA ALA A 49 11.52 -5.04 -6.09
C ALA A 49 11.14 -5.02 -4.60
N ALA A 50 10.21 -4.14 -4.19
CA ALA A 50 9.86 -3.94 -2.79
C ALA A 50 8.93 -5.05 -2.23
N ILE A 51 7.91 -5.46 -2.98
CA ILE A 51 6.88 -6.43 -2.52
C ILE A 51 7.49 -7.79 -2.17
N PRO A 52 8.27 -8.45 -3.06
CA PRO A 52 8.82 -9.78 -2.74
C PRO A 52 9.72 -9.77 -1.50
N ARG A 53 10.47 -8.68 -1.30
CA ARG A 53 11.32 -8.49 -0.12
C ARG A 53 10.50 -8.33 1.16
N LEU A 54 9.41 -7.54 1.11
CA LEU A 54 8.49 -7.38 2.24
C LEU A 54 7.86 -8.72 2.62
N LEU A 55 7.25 -9.41 1.65
CA LEU A 55 6.56 -10.67 1.90
C LEU A 55 7.51 -11.76 2.42
N LYS A 56 8.72 -11.86 1.86
CA LYS A 56 9.76 -12.77 2.36
C LYS A 56 10.13 -12.52 3.83
N ARG A 57 10.22 -11.26 4.27
CA ARG A 57 10.52 -10.91 5.68
C ARG A 57 9.41 -11.32 6.65
N HIS A 58 8.18 -11.44 6.15
CA HIS A 58 7.01 -11.81 6.95
C HIS A 58 6.53 -13.24 6.70
N ASN A 59 7.27 -14.03 5.90
CA ASN A 59 6.92 -15.39 5.51
C ASN A 59 5.52 -15.49 4.88
N LEU A 60 5.19 -14.52 4.02
CA LEU A 60 3.93 -14.44 3.28
C LEU A 60 4.16 -14.64 1.77
N LYS A 61 3.11 -14.99 1.07
CA LYS A 61 3.00 -15.06 -0.39
C LYS A 61 2.04 -13.99 -0.91
N ILE A 62 2.04 -13.77 -2.22
CA ILE A 62 1.10 -12.84 -2.88
C ILE A 62 -0.35 -13.20 -2.54
N ASP A 63 -0.68 -14.49 -2.58
CA ASP A 63 -2.04 -14.99 -2.33
C ASP A 63 -2.51 -14.83 -0.88
N ASP A 64 -1.59 -14.65 0.08
CA ASP A 64 -1.92 -14.41 1.49
C ASP A 64 -2.40 -12.97 1.74
N ILE A 65 -2.29 -12.08 0.73
CA ILE A 65 -2.73 -10.69 0.82
C ILE A 65 -4.16 -10.57 0.26
N ASP A 66 -5.03 -9.98 1.06
CA ASP A 66 -6.45 -9.84 0.76
C ASP A 66 -6.75 -8.56 -0.02
N LEU A 67 -5.97 -7.50 0.21
CA LEU A 67 -6.14 -6.20 -0.46
C LEU A 67 -4.80 -5.55 -0.79
N TRP A 68 -4.75 -4.95 -1.98
CA TRP A 68 -3.59 -4.22 -2.50
C TRP A 68 -3.98 -2.78 -2.82
N GLU A 69 -3.27 -1.82 -2.22
CA GLU A 69 -3.32 -0.40 -2.59
C GLU A 69 -1.98 -0.05 -3.26
N LEU A 70 -1.96 -0.14 -4.59
CA LEU A 70 -0.83 0.24 -5.43
C LEU A 70 -1.07 1.63 -6.01
N ASN A 71 -0.18 2.57 -5.68
CA ASN A 71 -0.30 3.93 -6.20
C ASN A 71 -0.31 3.96 -7.74
N GLU A 72 -1.34 4.59 -8.30
CA GLU A 72 -1.58 4.68 -9.74
C GLU A 72 -0.97 5.96 -10.34
N ALA A 73 0.34 6.15 -10.18
CA ALA A 73 1.04 7.30 -10.78
C ALA A 73 0.82 7.35 -12.31
N TYR A 74 0.88 6.20 -12.96
CA TYR A 74 0.47 6.01 -14.35
C TYR A 74 -0.44 4.76 -14.44
N ALA A 75 -0.95 4.40 -15.63
CA ALA A 75 -1.66 3.12 -15.79
C ALA A 75 -0.68 1.99 -16.13
N VAL A 76 0.33 2.30 -16.95
CA VAL A 76 1.30 1.32 -17.47
C VAL A 76 2.11 0.64 -16.38
N GLN A 77 2.53 1.35 -15.33
CA GLN A 77 3.26 0.76 -14.21
C GLN A 77 2.35 -0.10 -13.33
N VAL A 78 1.06 0.24 -13.18
CA VAL A 78 0.11 -0.58 -12.40
C VAL A 78 -0.05 -1.93 -13.07
N ILE A 79 -0.35 -1.91 -14.37
CA ILE A 79 -0.54 -3.10 -15.19
C ILE A 79 0.74 -3.95 -15.16
N TYR A 80 1.90 -3.33 -15.40
CA TYR A 80 3.18 -4.03 -15.36
C TYR A 80 3.45 -4.67 -13.99
N CYS A 81 3.30 -3.92 -12.89
CA CYS A 81 3.56 -4.46 -11.55
C CYS A 81 2.58 -5.58 -11.20
N ARG A 82 1.29 -5.40 -11.50
CA ARG A 82 0.24 -6.42 -11.29
C ARG A 82 0.59 -7.71 -12.00
N ASP A 83 0.86 -7.63 -13.30
CA ASP A 83 1.11 -8.81 -14.14
C ASP A 83 2.41 -9.50 -13.75
N LYS A 84 3.46 -8.71 -13.46
CA LYS A 84 4.78 -9.24 -13.07
C LYS A 84 4.76 -9.94 -11.71
N LEU A 85 3.94 -9.45 -10.78
CA LEU A 85 3.81 -10.02 -9.43
C LEU A 85 2.70 -11.06 -9.31
N GLY A 86 1.83 -11.19 -10.33
CA GLY A 86 0.67 -12.07 -10.28
C GLY A 86 -0.40 -11.62 -9.28
N ILE A 87 -0.59 -10.30 -9.12
CA ILE A 87 -1.61 -9.76 -8.22
C ILE A 87 -3.00 -9.95 -8.85
N ASP A 88 -3.93 -10.55 -8.11
CA ASP A 88 -5.33 -10.69 -8.50
C ASP A 88 -5.96 -9.30 -8.70
N PRO A 89 -6.47 -8.97 -9.91
CA PRO A 89 -7.09 -7.68 -10.18
C PRO A 89 -8.30 -7.39 -9.29
N GLU A 90 -9.02 -8.40 -8.80
CA GLU A 90 -10.18 -8.22 -7.92
C GLU A 90 -9.81 -7.77 -6.49
N LYS A 91 -8.52 -7.85 -6.15
CA LYS A 91 -7.96 -7.42 -4.87
C LYS A 91 -7.17 -6.10 -4.97
N LEU A 92 -6.96 -5.58 -6.18
CA LEU A 92 -6.12 -4.42 -6.45
C LEU A 92 -6.93 -3.14 -6.62
N ASN A 93 -6.66 -2.14 -5.78
CA ASN A 93 -7.27 -0.80 -5.85
C ASN A 93 -8.81 -0.88 -5.96
N VAL A 94 -9.44 -1.71 -5.11
CA VAL A 94 -10.85 -2.10 -5.22
C VAL A 94 -11.85 -0.94 -5.11
N ASN A 95 -11.40 0.22 -4.63
CA ASN A 95 -12.17 1.45 -4.49
C ASN A 95 -11.68 2.57 -5.45
N GLY A 96 -10.93 2.20 -6.49
CA GLY A 96 -10.23 3.12 -7.39
C GLY A 96 -8.93 3.67 -6.78
N GLY A 97 -8.07 4.24 -7.63
CA GLY A 97 -6.78 4.78 -7.21
C GLY A 97 -6.50 6.18 -7.71
N SER A 98 -5.22 6.54 -7.75
CA SER A 98 -4.76 7.90 -7.99
C SER A 98 -4.98 8.42 -9.41
N ILE A 99 -5.34 7.57 -10.38
CA ILE A 99 -5.82 8.04 -11.69
C ILE A 99 -7.14 8.79 -11.55
N ALA A 100 -8.06 8.27 -10.72
CA ALA A 100 -9.37 8.87 -10.50
C ALA A 100 -9.36 9.90 -9.36
N ILE A 101 -8.67 9.60 -8.26
CA ILE A 101 -8.73 10.38 -7.01
C ILE A 101 -7.68 11.52 -6.99
N GLY A 102 -6.60 11.39 -7.74
CA GLY A 102 -5.46 12.31 -7.71
C GLY A 102 -4.26 11.81 -6.90
N HIS A 103 -3.11 12.48 -7.09
CA HIS A 103 -1.84 12.12 -6.43
C HIS A 103 -1.11 13.32 -5.80
N PRO A 104 -1.62 13.89 -4.69
CA PRO A 104 -0.81 14.81 -3.88
C PRO A 104 0.36 14.03 -3.26
N TYR A 105 1.58 14.31 -3.72
CA TYR A 105 2.73 13.40 -3.55
C TYR A 105 3.00 12.98 -2.11
N GLY A 106 3.20 13.95 -1.20
CA GLY A 106 3.51 13.68 0.21
C GLY A 106 2.35 13.07 1.02
N MET A 107 1.12 13.15 0.50
CA MET A 107 -0.09 12.71 1.18
C MET A 107 -0.49 11.28 0.81
N THR A 108 -0.22 10.87 -0.43
CA THR A 108 -0.85 9.70 -1.05
C THR A 108 -0.61 8.41 -0.26
N GLY A 109 0.59 8.17 0.26
CA GLY A 109 0.84 6.96 1.07
C GLY A 109 -0.02 6.87 2.34
N SER A 110 -0.28 8.01 2.99
CA SER A 110 -1.17 8.08 4.16
C SER A 110 -2.62 7.81 3.76
N ARG A 111 -3.09 8.38 2.63
CA ARG A 111 -4.43 8.08 2.07
C ARG A 111 -4.60 6.60 1.73
N LEU A 112 -3.66 6.02 0.98
CA LEU A 112 -3.70 4.61 0.61
C LEU A 112 -3.77 3.71 1.86
N THR A 113 -3.01 4.04 2.90
CA THR A 113 -3.07 3.34 4.20
C THR A 113 -4.47 3.44 4.83
N GLY A 114 -5.06 4.65 4.86
CA GLY A 114 -6.42 4.84 5.36
C GLY A 114 -7.47 4.05 4.55
N HIS A 115 -7.39 4.11 3.22
CA HIS A 115 -8.26 3.36 2.30
C HIS A 115 -8.18 1.86 2.58
N LEU A 116 -6.96 1.31 2.61
CA LEU A 116 -6.69 -0.10 2.87
C LEU A 116 -7.32 -0.56 4.20
N LEU A 117 -7.10 0.20 5.28
CA LEU A 117 -7.54 -0.18 6.61
C LEU A 117 -9.07 -0.08 6.77
N ILE A 118 -9.69 0.96 6.21
CA ILE A 118 -11.14 1.16 6.26
C ILE A 118 -11.86 0.10 5.43
N GLU A 119 -11.40 -0.12 4.20
CA GLU A 119 -11.97 -1.10 3.28
C GLU A 119 -11.72 -2.53 3.74
N GLY A 120 -10.51 -2.81 4.22
CA GLY A 120 -10.15 -4.11 4.79
C GLY A 120 -11.06 -4.47 5.96
N ARG A 121 -11.36 -3.51 6.85
CA ARG A 121 -12.30 -3.76 7.95
C ARG A 121 -13.71 -4.04 7.45
N ARG A 122 -14.17 -3.30 6.42
CA ARG A 122 -15.48 -3.53 5.79
C ARG A 122 -15.60 -4.92 5.17
N ARG A 123 -14.51 -5.43 4.58
CA ARG A 123 -14.45 -6.75 3.93
C ARG A 123 -14.06 -7.90 4.86
N LYS A 124 -13.72 -7.61 6.12
CA LYS A 124 -13.10 -8.58 7.06
C LYS A 124 -11.81 -9.20 6.49
N ALA A 125 -11.02 -8.40 5.77
CA ALA A 125 -9.72 -8.78 5.25
C ALA A 125 -8.71 -8.89 6.40
N LYS A 126 -7.78 -9.83 6.32
CA LYS A 126 -6.73 -10.03 7.33
C LYS A 126 -5.47 -9.24 7.01
N TYR A 127 -4.95 -9.36 5.79
CA TYR A 127 -3.71 -8.68 5.38
C TYR A 127 -3.93 -7.75 4.20
N GLY A 128 -3.27 -6.60 4.26
CA GLY A 128 -3.25 -5.63 3.18
C GLY A 128 -1.86 -5.05 2.96
N VAL A 129 -1.57 -4.67 1.71
CA VAL A 129 -0.30 -4.04 1.34
C VAL A 129 -0.56 -2.70 0.66
N VAL A 130 0.12 -1.66 1.13
CA VAL A 130 0.27 -0.38 0.42
C VAL A 130 1.61 -0.37 -0.28
N THR A 131 1.65 -0.01 -1.57
CA THR A 131 2.91 0.08 -2.32
C THR A 131 2.91 1.22 -3.34
N MET A 132 4.09 1.70 -3.71
CA MET A 132 4.26 2.76 -4.71
C MET A 132 5.65 2.74 -5.35
N CYS A 133 5.71 3.22 -6.59
CA CYS A 133 6.93 3.72 -7.21
C CYS A 133 7.33 5.07 -6.62
N ILE A 134 8.61 5.40 -6.66
CA ILE A 134 9.17 6.64 -6.12
C ILE A 134 10.18 7.18 -7.13
N GLY A 135 10.13 8.49 -7.38
CA GLY A 135 11.06 9.19 -8.26
C GLY A 135 12.52 8.96 -7.87
N GLY A 136 13.40 8.86 -8.86
CA GLY A 136 14.82 8.58 -8.65
C GLY A 136 15.16 7.08 -8.51
N GLY A 137 14.27 6.17 -8.92
CA GLY A 137 14.56 4.74 -9.01
C GLY A 137 14.34 3.99 -7.69
N MET A 138 13.19 4.19 -7.04
CA MET A 138 12.86 3.48 -5.81
C MET A 138 11.43 2.93 -5.82
N GLY A 139 11.20 1.93 -4.98
CA GLY A 139 9.88 1.43 -4.63
C GLY A 139 9.76 1.19 -3.14
N ALA A 140 8.54 1.32 -2.62
CA ALA A 140 8.22 1.06 -1.23
C ALA A 140 7.01 0.15 -1.10
N ALA A 141 6.99 -0.66 -0.04
CA ALA A 141 5.84 -1.49 0.32
C ALA A 141 5.69 -1.56 1.85
N GLY A 142 4.48 -1.37 2.35
CA GLY A 142 4.11 -1.49 3.76
C GLY A 142 3.03 -2.56 3.97
N LEU A 143 3.25 -3.45 4.95
CA LEU A 143 2.33 -4.53 5.32
C LEU A 143 1.48 -4.12 6.52
N PHE A 144 0.17 -4.34 6.41
CA PHE A 144 -0.79 -4.09 7.47
C PHE A 144 -1.60 -5.35 7.76
N GLU A 145 -1.83 -5.61 9.05
CA GLU A 145 -2.82 -6.57 9.51
C GLU A 145 -4.04 -5.80 10.01
N ILE A 146 -5.23 -6.09 9.46
CA ILE A 146 -6.45 -5.36 9.78
C ILE A 146 -7.14 -5.97 11.00
N ILE A 147 -7.67 -5.13 11.88
CA ILE A 147 -8.42 -5.55 13.08
C ILE A 147 -9.93 -5.32 12.84
N HIS A 148 -10.76 -6.19 13.40
CA HIS A 148 -12.23 -6.17 13.28
C HIS A 148 -12.91 -6.04 14.64
#